data_AF-A0AAE1JBW8-F1
#
_entry.id   AF-A0AAE1JBW8-F1
#
_cell.length_a   1.000
_cell.length_b   1.000
_cell.length_c   1.000
_cell.angle_alpha   90.00
_cell.angle_beta   90.00
_cell.angle_gamma   90.00
#
_symmetry.space_group_name_H-M   'P 1'
#
loop_
_entity.id
_entity.type
_entity.pdbx_description
1 polymer ?
#
loop_
_entity_poly.entity_id
_entity_poly.type
_entity_poly.pdbx_seq_one_letter_code
_entity_poly.pdbx_strand_id
1 'polypeptide(L)'
;MNVELHNIRDFEVVPEECTSYIGKYVRSTQYTVDSERATEECLVYLSTSCDLKKDSRDAWIFDIDDTLLSTVPYYKENLYGGNKLNLTSLEEWMGKGKAPALDHSLKLFNELKSRGVQIILVSARREHLRAATIDNLVNVGFHGWAGLVLRDYADELVSVRTYKSDVRRKLISQGYRIWGIVGDQYSSIEGLPSAGRTFKLPNPMYYVA
;
A
#
# COMPACT_ATOMS: atom_id res chain seq x y z
N MET A 1 -4.34 12.17 12.71
CA MET A 1 -4.79 11.26 13.79
C MET A 1 -6.20 10.72 13.55
N ASN A 2 -7.28 11.52 13.56
CA ASN A 2 -8.63 10.96 13.41
C ASN A 2 -8.91 10.23 12.08
N VAL A 3 -8.25 10.63 10.99
CA VAL A 3 -8.24 9.85 9.74
C VAL A 3 -7.56 8.49 9.94
N GLU A 4 -6.37 8.48 10.56
CA GLU A 4 -5.60 7.26 10.84
C GLU A 4 -6.30 6.31 11.82
N LEU A 5 -7.06 6.83 12.78
CA LEU A 5 -7.87 6.05 13.71
C LEU A 5 -9.21 5.61 13.12
N HIS A 6 -9.47 5.93 11.85
CA HIS A 6 -10.71 5.60 11.16
C HIS A 6 -11.97 6.23 11.78
N ASN A 7 -11.83 7.36 12.49
CA ASN A 7 -12.94 8.14 13.03
C ASN A 7 -13.51 9.10 11.98
N ILE A 8 -12.62 9.70 11.16
CA ILE A 8 -12.99 10.46 9.97
C ILE A 8 -12.82 9.53 8.78
N ARG A 9 -13.89 9.38 7.99
CA ARG A 9 -13.96 8.48 6.82
C ARG A 9 -14.50 9.26 5.63
N ASP A 10 -14.24 8.74 4.43
CA ASP A 10 -14.88 9.18 3.19
C ASP A 10 -14.73 10.70 2.91
N PHE A 11 -13.64 11.32 3.37
CA PHE A 11 -13.37 12.72 3.05
C PHE A 11 -12.95 12.85 1.58
N GLU A 12 -13.52 13.82 0.87
CA GLU A 12 -13.20 14.04 -0.55
C GLU A 12 -11.88 14.79 -0.76
N VAL A 13 -11.57 15.73 0.15
CA VAL A 13 -10.35 16.55 0.13
C VAL A 13 -9.89 16.82 1.56
N VAL A 14 -8.59 17.05 1.71
CA VAL A 14 -8.01 17.58 2.95
C VAL A 14 -8.53 19.01 3.16
N PRO A 15 -9.05 19.37 4.35
CA PRO A 15 -9.48 20.74 4.63
C PRO A 15 -8.37 21.76 4.35
N GLU A 16 -8.71 22.90 3.75
CA GLU A 16 -7.74 23.90 3.28
C GLU A 16 -6.78 24.32 4.38
N GLU A 17 -7.30 24.55 5.59
CA GLU A 17 -6.56 24.91 6.80
C GLU A 17 -5.56 23.84 7.25
N CYS A 18 -5.74 22.58 6.81
CA CYS A 18 -4.88 21.46 7.15
C CYS A 18 -3.80 21.17 6.10
N THR A 19 -3.93 21.67 4.87
CA THR A 19 -3.02 21.34 3.75
C THR A 19 -1.54 21.62 4.06
N SER A 20 -1.25 22.76 4.71
CA SER A 20 0.10 23.12 5.15
C SER A 20 0.65 22.15 6.20
N TYR A 21 -0.18 21.77 7.18
CA TYR A 21 0.19 20.79 8.20
C TYR A 21 0.44 19.41 7.58
N ILE A 22 -0.45 18.92 6.70
CA ILE A 22 -0.29 17.64 6.01
C ILE A 22 1.01 17.64 5.20
N GLY A 23 1.24 18.68 4.40
CA GLY A 23 2.47 18.83 3.64
C GLY A 23 3.71 18.84 4.52
N LYS A 24 3.67 19.48 5.71
CA LYS A 24 4.78 19.45 6.66
C LYS A 24 4.98 18.04 7.22
N TYR A 25 3.91 17.35 7.59
CA TYR A 25 3.97 16.01 8.18
C TYR A 25 4.58 14.98 7.23
N VAL A 26 4.07 14.83 6.00
CA VAL A 26 4.52 13.78 5.05
C VAL A 26 5.97 13.95 4.57
N ARG A 27 6.58 15.13 4.81
CA ARG A 27 8.00 15.41 4.54
C ARG A 27 8.86 15.44 5.80
N SER A 28 8.26 15.23 6.97
CA SER A 28 8.96 15.32 8.25
C SER A 28 9.54 13.98 8.67
N THR A 29 10.50 14.04 9.58
CA THR A 29 10.99 12.86 10.32
C THR A 29 9.87 12.12 11.05
N GLN A 30 8.79 12.80 11.46
CA GLN A 30 7.67 12.15 12.16
C GLN A 30 6.98 11.12 11.25
N TYR A 31 6.73 11.45 9.98
CA TYR A 31 6.15 10.50 9.03
C TYR A 31 7.05 9.27 8.82
N THR A 32 8.37 9.48 8.74
CA THR A 32 9.35 8.39 8.68
C THR A 32 9.27 7.51 9.93
N VAL A 33 9.31 8.12 11.12
CA VAL A 33 9.26 7.38 12.40
C VAL A 33 7.95 6.61 12.54
N ASP A 34 6.81 7.24 12.26
CA ASP A 34 5.49 6.59 12.36
C ASP A 34 5.41 5.37 11.43
N SER A 35 5.92 5.50 10.22
CA SER A 35 5.95 4.41 9.23
C SER A 35 6.94 3.31 9.64
N GLU A 36 8.13 3.68 10.13
CA GLU A 36 9.11 2.73 10.64
C GLU A 36 8.54 1.91 11.80
N ARG A 37 7.83 2.52 12.75
CA ARG A 37 7.18 1.81 13.86
C ARG A 37 6.15 0.79 13.38
N ALA A 38 5.35 1.14 12.38
CA ALA A 38 4.41 0.20 11.78
C ALA A 38 5.13 -0.99 11.10
N THR A 39 6.23 -0.74 10.39
CA THR A 39 7.02 -1.80 9.75
C THR A 39 7.83 -2.66 10.74
N GLU A 40 8.32 -2.08 11.83
CA GLU A 40 8.99 -2.81 12.92
C GLU A 40 8.02 -3.81 13.57
N GLU A 41 6.77 -3.40 13.81
CA GLU A 41 5.72 -4.28 14.32
C GLU A 41 5.42 -5.46 13.37
N CYS A 42 5.58 -5.27 12.05
CA CYS A 42 5.49 -6.38 11.09
C CYS A 42 6.59 -7.42 11.35
N LEU A 43 7.83 -6.98 11.58
CA LEU A 43 8.97 -7.86 11.84
C LEU A 43 8.88 -8.55 13.21
N VAL A 44 8.36 -7.86 14.22
CA VAL A 44 8.07 -8.43 15.54
C VAL A 44 7.01 -9.53 15.40
N TYR A 45 5.89 -9.24 14.72
CA TYR A 45 4.85 -10.23 14.48
C TYR A 45 5.35 -11.44 13.69
N LEU A 46 6.12 -11.20 12.63
CA LEU A 46 6.75 -12.26 11.84
C LEU A 46 7.63 -13.18 12.69
N SER A 47 8.42 -12.60 13.60
CA SER A 47 9.39 -13.37 14.40
C SER A 47 8.78 -14.07 15.60
N THR A 48 7.66 -13.57 16.12
CA THR A 48 7.07 -14.06 17.38
C THR A 48 5.82 -14.90 17.18
N SER A 49 5.10 -14.72 16.08
CA SER A 49 3.75 -15.26 15.90
C SER A 49 3.56 -16.05 14.61
N CYS A 50 4.43 -15.88 13.60
CA CYS A 50 4.30 -16.58 12.33
C CYS A 50 5.09 -17.90 12.34
N ASP A 51 4.40 -19.00 12.05
CA ASP A 51 4.99 -20.33 11.91
C ASP A 51 5.20 -20.67 10.43
N LEU A 52 6.25 -20.07 9.85
CA LEU A 52 6.56 -20.18 8.43
C LEU A 52 6.91 -21.62 8.05
N LYS A 53 6.26 -22.12 7.00
CA LYS A 53 6.51 -23.42 6.38
C LYS A 53 7.42 -23.25 5.16
N LYS A 54 8.26 -24.25 4.91
CA LYS A 54 9.20 -24.24 3.78
C LYS A 54 8.58 -24.80 2.49
N ASP A 55 7.30 -24.54 2.25
CA ASP A 55 6.53 -25.02 1.09
C ASP A 55 6.21 -23.90 0.07
N SER A 56 6.80 -22.71 0.25
CA SER A 56 6.57 -21.52 -0.57
C SER A 56 5.12 -21.04 -0.61
N ARG A 57 4.34 -21.30 0.45
CA ARG A 57 2.95 -20.83 0.56
C ARG A 57 2.73 -19.73 1.60
N ASP A 58 3.71 -19.42 2.42
CA ASP A 58 3.61 -18.28 3.35
C ASP A 58 3.79 -16.97 2.58
N ALA A 59 2.78 -16.12 2.65
CA ALA A 59 2.71 -14.90 1.87
C ALA A 59 2.49 -13.67 2.74
N TRP A 60 2.96 -12.54 2.22
CA TRP A 60 2.68 -11.21 2.73
C TRP A 60 2.19 -10.33 1.59
N ILE A 61 1.11 -9.60 1.84
CA ILE A 61 0.53 -8.70 0.84
C ILE A 61 0.99 -7.27 1.10
N PHE A 62 1.36 -6.59 0.02
CA PHE A 62 1.63 -5.15 0.02
C PHE A 62 0.68 -4.44 -0.93
N ASP A 63 0.12 -3.33 -0.48
CA ASP A 63 -0.33 -2.27 -1.38
C ASP A 63 0.88 -1.59 -2.06
N ILE A 64 0.65 -0.77 -3.08
CA ILE A 64 1.74 -0.10 -3.82
C ILE A 64 1.80 1.39 -3.51
N ASP A 65 0.75 2.14 -3.80
CA ASP A 65 0.76 3.61 -3.69
C ASP A 65 0.75 4.03 -2.22
N ASP A 66 1.69 4.91 -1.85
CA ASP A 66 2.03 5.32 -0.48
C ASP A 66 2.27 4.18 0.53
N THR A 67 2.52 2.98 0.00
CA THR A 67 2.97 1.82 0.77
C THR A 67 4.38 1.39 0.33
N LEU A 68 4.61 1.24 -0.97
CA LEU A 68 5.94 0.97 -1.55
C LEU A 68 6.48 2.18 -2.31
N LEU A 69 5.61 2.84 -3.09
CA LEU A 69 5.93 3.97 -3.95
C LEU A 69 5.21 5.22 -3.46
N SER A 70 5.94 6.29 -3.17
CA SER A 70 5.33 7.51 -2.64
C SER A 70 4.67 8.35 -3.72
N THR A 71 3.41 8.74 -3.50
CA THR A 71 2.67 9.68 -4.34
C THR A 71 2.78 11.13 -3.83
N VAL A 72 3.51 11.37 -2.74
CA VAL A 72 3.77 12.70 -2.17
C VAL A 72 4.25 13.72 -3.23
N PRO A 73 5.12 13.39 -4.21
CA PRO A 73 5.50 14.36 -5.25
C PRO A 73 4.34 14.81 -6.14
N TYR A 74 3.36 13.94 -6.42
CA TYR A 74 2.14 14.31 -7.13
C TYR A 74 1.24 15.19 -6.25
N TYR A 75 1.02 14.76 -5.01
CA TYR A 75 0.14 15.48 -4.09
C TYR A 75 0.70 16.83 -3.65
N LYS A 76 2.02 17.03 -3.66
CA LYS A 76 2.64 18.35 -3.44
C LYS A 76 2.10 19.42 -4.40
N GLU A 77 1.90 19.07 -5.66
CA GLU A 77 1.35 19.97 -6.69
C GLU A 77 -0.20 20.05 -6.62
N ASN A 78 -0.82 19.27 -5.74
CA ASN A 78 -2.26 19.19 -5.51
C ASN A 78 -2.64 19.49 -4.05
N LEU A 79 -1.92 20.43 -3.44
CA LEU A 79 -2.15 20.92 -2.07
C LEU A 79 -2.20 19.81 -1.00
N TYR A 80 -1.39 18.76 -1.17
CA TYR A 80 -1.32 17.58 -0.30
C TYR A 80 -2.69 16.93 -0.04
N GLY A 81 -3.56 16.92 -1.05
CA GLY A 81 -4.91 16.39 -0.95
C GLY A 81 -6.00 17.45 -0.81
N GLY A 82 -5.64 18.74 -0.78
CA GLY A 82 -6.60 19.84 -0.74
C GLY A 82 -7.39 20.00 -2.05
N ASN A 83 -6.85 19.55 -3.18
CA ASN A 83 -7.56 19.52 -4.45
C ASN A 83 -8.26 18.17 -4.64
N LYS A 84 -9.46 18.20 -5.24
CA LYS A 84 -10.16 16.98 -5.65
C LYS A 84 -9.31 16.18 -6.62
N LEU A 85 -9.23 14.87 -6.40
CA LEU A 85 -8.40 13.99 -7.21
C LEU A 85 -8.85 14.00 -8.68
N ASN A 86 -7.95 14.41 -9.57
CA ASN A 86 -8.05 14.14 -11.00
C ASN A 86 -7.36 12.80 -11.30
N LEU A 87 -8.16 11.76 -11.52
CA LEU A 87 -7.65 10.41 -11.74
C LEU A 87 -6.79 10.31 -13.01
N THR A 88 -7.20 10.96 -14.11
CA THR A 88 -6.44 10.96 -15.36
C THR A 88 -5.05 11.58 -15.17
N SER A 89 -4.97 12.72 -14.48
CA SER A 89 -3.71 13.38 -14.15
C SER A 89 -2.80 12.50 -13.28
N LEU A 90 -3.37 11.80 -12.29
CA LEU A 90 -2.63 10.86 -11.45
C LEU A 90 -2.11 9.67 -12.25
N GLU A 91 -2.93 9.07 -13.13
CA GLU A 91 -2.53 7.95 -13.99
C GLU A 91 -1.44 8.36 -14.98
N GLU A 92 -1.53 9.56 -15.58
CA GLU A 92 -0.46 10.13 -16.42
C GLU A 92 0.84 10.33 -15.63
N TRP A 93 0.75 10.76 -14.37
CA TRP A 93 1.92 10.87 -13.50
C TRP A 93 2.52 9.50 -13.16
N MET A 94 1.68 8.52 -12.82
CA MET A 94 2.09 7.14 -12.54
C MET A 94 2.73 6.48 -13.77
N GLY A 95 2.20 6.75 -14.97
CA GLY A 95 2.71 6.25 -16.25
C GLY A 95 4.15 6.70 -16.55
N LYS A 96 4.64 7.76 -15.90
CA LYS A 96 6.04 8.18 -16.00
C LYS A 96 7.01 7.26 -15.26
N GLY A 97 6.52 6.42 -14.33
CA GLY A 97 7.32 5.42 -13.61
C GLY A 97 8.45 6.00 -12.75
N LYS A 98 8.23 7.18 -12.14
CA LYS A 98 9.24 7.94 -11.39
C LYS A 98 8.90 8.19 -9.92
N ALA A 99 7.92 7.47 -9.36
CA ALA A 99 7.60 7.58 -7.94
C ALA A 99 8.78 7.08 -7.09
N PRO A 100 9.22 7.82 -6.06
CA PRO A 100 10.30 7.37 -5.20
C PRO A 100 9.85 6.21 -4.29
N ALA A 101 10.80 5.35 -3.88
CA ALA A 101 10.54 4.33 -2.88
C ALA A 101 10.25 4.94 -1.50
N LEU A 102 9.47 4.22 -0.70
CA LEU A 102 9.40 4.40 0.74
C LEU A 102 10.43 3.47 1.41
N ASP A 103 11.52 4.04 1.91
CA ASP A 103 12.68 3.29 2.42
C ASP A 103 12.33 2.30 3.55
N HIS A 104 11.43 2.68 4.45
CA HIS A 104 10.96 1.81 5.54
C HIS A 104 10.28 0.54 5.00
N SER A 105 9.48 0.68 3.95
CA SER A 105 8.82 -0.44 3.29
C SER A 105 9.78 -1.27 2.44
N LEU A 106 10.80 -0.65 1.82
CA LEU A 106 11.85 -1.38 1.12
C LEU A 106 12.66 -2.26 2.08
N LYS A 107 13.00 -1.75 3.27
CA LYS A 107 13.63 -2.55 4.33
C LYS A 107 12.75 -3.75 4.72
N LEU A 108 11.47 -3.51 5.03
CA LEU A 108 10.52 -4.57 5.39
C LEU A 108 10.35 -5.61 4.28
N PHE A 109 10.18 -5.17 3.03
CA PHE A 109 10.04 -6.03 1.86
C PHE A 109 11.23 -6.99 1.73
N ASN A 110 12.46 -6.46 1.84
CA ASN A 110 13.68 -7.25 1.73
C ASN A 110 13.86 -8.21 2.91
N GLU A 111 13.51 -7.81 4.14
CA GLU A 111 13.53 -8.67 5.33
C GLU A 111 12.52 -9.81 5.26
N LEU A 112 11.30 -9.57 4.78
CA LEU A 112 10.31 -10.62 4.59
C LEU A 112 10.78 -11.63 3.53
N LYS A 113 11.30 -11.11 2.42
CA LYS A 113 11.81 -11.94 1.32
C LYS A 113 13.04 -12.75 1.75
N SER A 114 13.97 -12.19 2.53
CA SER A 114 15.15 -12.91 3.02
C SER A 114 14.79 -14.09 3.93
N ARG A 115 13.60 -14.03 4.56
CA ARG A 115 13.01 -15.10 5.38
C ARG A 115 12.17 -16.10 4.59
N GLY A 116 12.15 -16.00 3.26
CA GLY A 116 11.43 -16.91 2.36
C GLY A 116 9.94 -16.63 2.20
N VAL A 117 9.45 -15.51 2.74
CA VAL A 117 8.03 -15.11 2.59
C VAL A 117 7.77 -14.67 1.16
N GLN A 118 6.69 -15.18 0.56
CA GLN A 118 6.25 -14.82 -0.77
C GLN A 118 5.59 -13.44 -0.75
N ILE A 119 6.19 -12.46 -1.41
CA ILE A 119 5.59 -11.13 -1.48
C ILE A 119 4.59 -11.08 -2.62
N ILE A 120 3.34 -10.69 -2.33
CA ILE A 120 2.30 -10.48 -3.34
C ILE A 120 1.87 -9.03 -3.31
N LEU A 121 1.97 -8.36 -4.46
CA LEU A 121 1.60 -6.97 -4.62
C LEU A 121 0.15 -6.90 -5.10
N VAL A 122 -0.70 -6.15 -4.40
CA VAL A 122 -2.10 -5.96 -4.76
C VAL A 122 -2.43 -4.47 -4.73
N SER A 123 -2.60 -3.87 -5.92
CA SER A 123 -2.84 -2.44 -6.08
C SER A 123 -4.16 -2.16 -6.78
N ALA A 124 -4.70 -0.97 -6.50
CA ALA A 124 -5.87 -0.41 -7.19
C ALA A 124 -5.50 0.30 -8.51
N ARG A 125 -4.21 0.42 -8.85
CA ARG A 125 -3.79 0.88 -10.18
C ARG A 125 -4.45 0.01 -11.26
N ARG A 126 -4.86 0.64 -12.34
CA ARG A 126 -5.45 -0.05 -13.49
C ARG A 126 -4.40 -0.87 -14.24
N GLU A 127 -4.85 -1.95 -14.87
CA GLU A 127 -4.01 -2.90 -15.60
C GLU A 127 -3.14 -2.24 -16.68
N HIS A 128 -3.62 -1.18 -17.34
CA HIS A 128 -2.86 -0.46 -18.36
C HIS A 128 -1.57 0.20 -17.81
N LEU A 129 -1.46 0.41 -16.49
CA LEU A 129 -0.26 0.94 -15.82
C LEU A 129 0.75 -0.17 -15.44
N ARG A 130 0.51 -1.44 -15.79
CA ARG A 130 1.36 -2.56 -15.35
C ARG A 130 2.82 -2.36 -15.69
N ALA A 131 3.14 -2.03 -16.95
CA ALA A 131 4.52 -1.85 -17.39
C ALA A 131 5.22 -0.75 -16.60
N ALA A 132 4.63 0.46 -16.55
CA ALA A 132 5.17 1.58 -15.79
C ALA A 132 5.32 1.28 -14.29
N THR A 133 4.40 0.51 -13.70
CA THR A 133 4.44 0.11 -12.29
C THR A 133 5.60 -0.85 -12.02
N ILE A 134 5.79 -1.85 -12.87
CA ILE A 134 6.90 -2.81 -12.77
C ILE A 134 8.24 -2.07 -12.91
N ASP A 135 8.38 -1.25 -13.96
CA ASP A 135 9.60 -0.49 -14.22
C ASP A 135 9.93 0.42 -13.03
N ASN A 136 8.93 1.11 -12.48
CA ASN A 136 9.13 1.96 -11.31
C ASN A 136 9.61 1.16 -10.10
N LEU A 137 8.94 0.04 -9.76
CA LEU A 137 9.29 -0.80 -8.61
C LEU A 137 10.74 -1.31 -8.72
N VAL A 138 11.10 -1.82 -9.89
CA VAL A 138 12.46 -2.32 -10.17
C VAL A 138 13.49 -1.20 -10.07
N ASN A 139 13.23 -0.04 -10.67
CA ASN A 139 14.17 1.09 -10.67
C ASN A 139 14.46 1.64 -9.27
N VAL A 140 13.53 1.46 -8.32
CA VAL A 140 13.70 1.93 -6.94
C VAL A 140 14.02 0.80 -5.95
N GLY A 141 14.37 -0.39 -6.45
CA GLY A 141 14.99 -1.47 -5.66
C GLY A 141 14.04 -2.56 -5.16
N PHE A 142 12.75 -2.53 -5.50
CA PHE A 142 11.85 -3.64 -5.21
C PHE A 142 12.04 -4.73 -6.27
N HIS A 143 12.43 -5.93 -5.86
CA HIS A 143 12.68 -7.05 -6.78
C HIS A 143 12.18 -8.38 -6.24
N GLY A 144 11.73 -9.27 -7.13
CA GLY A 144 11.44 -10.66 -6.79
C GLY A 144 10.21 -10.85 -5.92
N TRP A 145 9.16 -10.06 -6.16
CA TRP A 145 7.81 -10.39 -5.69
C TRP A 145 7.29 -11.62 -6.45
N ALA A 146 6.44 -12.42 -5.79
CA ALA A 146 5.86 -13.64 -6.33
C ALA A 146 4.64 -13.40 -7.23
N GLY A 147 3.94 -12.28 -7.03
CA GLY A 147 2.77 -11.92 -7.83
C GLY A 147 2.47 -10.43 -7.80
N LEU A 148 1.91 -9.91 -8.90
CA LEU A 148 1.42 -8.54 -9.03
C LEU A 148 0.00 -8.58 -9.59
N VAL A 149 -0.97 -8.16 -8.76
CA VAL A 149 -2.38 -8.05 -9.12
C VAL A 149 -2.75 -6.59 -9.18
N LEU A 150 -3.13 -6.14 -10.38
CA LEU A 150 -3.65 -4.81 -10.65
C LEU A 150 -5.12 -4.92 -11.05
N ARG A 151 -5.80 -3.79 -11.05
CA ARG A 151 -7.24 -3.72 -11.23
C ARG A 151 -7.62 -3.78 -12.70
N ASP A 152 -8.45 -4.75 -13.06
CA ASP A 152 -8.98 -4.91 -14.42
C ASP A 152 -10.19 -3.98 -14.64
N TYR A 153 -10.55 -3.75 -15.90
CA TYR A 153 -11.72 -2.97 -16.30
C TYR A 153 -13.01 -3.49 -15.68
N ALA A 154 -13.15 -4.83 -15.58
CA ALA A 154 -14.31 -5.47 -14.96
C ALA A 154 -14.48 -5.14 -13.47
N ASP A 155 -13.39 -4.75 -12.79
CA ASP A 155 -13.38 -4.45 -11.36
C ASP A 155 -13.60 -2.95 -11.09
N GLU A 156 -13.74 -2.09 -12.11
CA GLU A 156 -13.82 -0.62 -11.93
C GLU A 156 -15.04 -0.16 -11.14
N LEU A 157 -16.15 -0.91 -11.19
CA LEU A 157 -17.38 -0.60 -10.45
C LEU A 157 -17.41 -1.20 -9.04
N VAL A 158 -16.41 -2.01 -8.67
CA VAL A 158 -16.31 -2.66 -7.37
C VAL A 158 -15.60 -1.73 -6.38
N SER A 159 -15.92 -1.70 -5.09
CA SER A 159 -15.12 -0.90 -4.15
C SER A 159 -13.69 -1.45 -4.04
N VAL A 160 -12.69 -0.61 -3.71
CA VAL A 160 -11.29 -1.07 -3.61
C VAL A 160 -11.18 -2.15 -2.53
N ARG A 161 -11.88 -1.95 -1.41
CA ARG A 161 -11.98 -2.96 -0.34
C ARG A 161 -12.49 -4.31 -0.83
N THR A 162 -13.56 -4.33 -1.62
CA THR A 162 -14.16 -5.57 -2.11
C THR A 162 -13.23 -6.25 -3.11
N TYR A 163 -12.70 -5.50 -4.07
CA TYR A 163 -11.71 -6.00 -5.02
C TYR A 163 -10.51 -6.65 -4.33
N LYS A 164 -9.88 -5.95 -3.37
CA LYS A 164 -8.72 -6.49 -2.64
C LYS A 164 -9.09 -7.71 -1.79
N SER A 165 -10.29 -7.74 -1.20
CA SER A 165 -10.80 -8.91 -0.48
C SER A 165 -10.98 -10.12 -1.39
N ASP A 166 -11.46 -9.92 -2.62
CA ASP A 166 -11.66 -10.99 -3.59
C ASP A 166 -10.33 -11.53 -4.11
N VAL A 167 -9.33 -10.66 -4.32
CA VAL A 167 -7.96 -11.09 -4.62
C VAL A 167 -7.41 -11.95 -3.48
N ARG A 168 -7.56 -11.53 -2.22
CA ARG A 168 -7.14 -12.35 -1.06
C ARG A 168 -7.82 -13.70 -1.03
N ARG A 169 -9.14 -13.76 -1.30
CA ARG A 169 -9.89 -15.02 -1.36
C ARG A 169 -9.32 -15.95 -2.43
N LYS A 170 -9.01 -15.43 -3.61
CA LYS A 170 -8.38 -16.19 -4.70
C LYS A 170 -7.01 -16.73 -4.26
N LEU A 171 -6.16 -15.92 -3.66
CA LEU A 171 -4.84 -16.34 -3.15
C LEU A 171 -4.95 -17.46 -2.10
N ILE A 172 -5.87 -17.34 -1.14
CA ILE A 172 -6.10 -18.37 -0.13
C ILE A 172 -6.60 -19.67 -0.79
N SER A 173 -7.51 -19.58 -1.77
CA SER A 173 -8.00 -20.75 -2.51
C SER A 173 -6.89 -21.45 -3.32
N GLN A 174 -5.85 -20.71 -3.70
CA GLN A 174 -4.64 -21.26 -4.35
C GLN A 174 -3.65 -21.89 -3.35
N GLY A 175 -3.95 -21.86 -2.05
CA GLY A 175 -3.17 -22.48 -0.98
C GLY A 175 -2.20 -21.53 -0.27
N TYR A 176 -2.24 -20.22 -0.52
CA TYR A 176 -1.40 -19.27 0.22
C TYR A 176 -1.90 -19.08 1.65
N ARG A 177 -0.95 -19.01 2.60
CA ARG A 177 -1.15 -18.58 3.98
C ARG A 177 -0.71 -17.12 4.10
N ILE A 178 -1.68 -16.22 4.14
CA ILE A 178 -1.42 -14.79 4.20
C ILE A 178 -1.22 -14.40 5.67
N TRP A 179 0.03 -14.21 6.08
CA TRP A 179 0.37 -13.82 7.46
C TRP A 179 0.09 -12.35 7.71
N GLY A 180 0.44 -11.50 6.75
CA GLY A 180 0.35 -10.06 6.91
C GLY A 180 -0.13 -9.33 5.67
N ILE A 181 -0.78 -8.20 5.89
CA ILE A 181 -1.09 -7.20 4.86
C ILE A 181 -0.56 -5.86 5.35
N VAL A 182 0.24 -5.17 4.53
CA VAL A 182 0.63 -3.78 4.74
C VAL A 182 -0.05 -2.90 3.70
N GLY A 183 -0.67 -1.82 4.15
CA GLY A 183 -1.23 -0.80 3.28
C GLY A 183 -1.38 0.53 4.01
N ASP A 184 -1.51 1.60 3.24
CA ASP A 184 -1.72 2.97 3.72
C ASP A 184 -3.20 3.34 3.83
N GLN A 185 -4.11 2.46 3.41
CA GLN A 185 -5.56 2.64 3.46
C GLN A 185 -6.25 1.49 4.18
N TYR A 186 -7.37 1.78 4.84
CA TYR A 186 -8.21 0.74 5.46
C TYR A 186 -8.83 -0.19 4.40
N SER A 187 -9.18 0.33 3.22
CA SER A 187 -9.62 -0.50 2.08
C SER A 187 -8.57 -1.51 1.61
N SER A 188 -7.29 -1.27 1.88
CA SER A 188 -6.20 -2.20 1.56
C SER A 188 -6.11 -3.37 2.53
N ILE A 189 -6.44 -3.14 3.81
CA ILE A 189 -6.20 -4.10 4.89
C ILE A 189 -7.48 -4.74 5.44
N GLU A 190 -8.66 -4.15 5.22
CA GLU A 190 -9.92 -4.68 5.70
C GLU A 190 -10.64 -5.62 4.71
N GLY A 191 -11.65 -6.31 5.23
CA GLY A 191 -12.56 -7.19 4.48
C GLY A 191 -12.26 -8.67 4.65
N LEU A 192 -13.18 -9.52 4.21
CA LEU A 192 -13.12 -10.97 4.39
C LEU A 192 -12.83 -11.69 3.06
N PRO A 193 -11.92 -12.69 3.06
CA PRO A 193 -11.13 -13.18 4.19
C PRO A 193 -10.01 -12.22 4.60
N SER A 194 -9.65 -12.24 5.89
CA SER A 194 -8.54 -11.47 6.47
C SER A 194 -7.23 -12.27 6.40
N ALA A 195 -6.10 -11.58 6.55
CA ALA A 195 -4.82 -12.18 6.89
C ALA A 195 -4.69 -12.44 8.40
N GLY A 196 -3.58 -13.06 8.82
CA GLY A 196 -3.24 -13.25 10.23
C GLY A 196 -3.15 -11.94 11.03
N ARG A 197 -2.53 -10.90 10.46
CA ARG A 197 -2.53 -9.53 11.00
C ARG A 197 -2.49 -8.49 9.87
N THR A 198 -2.96 -7.29 10.17
CA THR A 198 -2.97 -6.14 9.25
C THR A 198 -2.18 -4.98 9.84
N PHE A 199 -1.48 -4.25 8.99
CA PHE A 199 -0.61 -3.14 9.40
C PHE A 199 -0.91 -1.92 8.53
N LYS A 200 -1.25 -0.81 9.19
CA LYS A 200 -1.62 0.46 8.55
C LYS A 200 -0.42 1.41 8.57
N LEU A 201 0.01 1.85 7.39
CA LEU A 201 0.95 2.98 7.26
C LEU A 201 0.19 4.30 7.28
N PRO A 202 0.78 5.40 7.78
CA PRO A 202 0.13 6.69 7.79
C PRO A 202 -0.10 7.20 6.36
N ASN A 203 -1.30 7.69 6.07
CA ASN A 203 -1.57 8.47 4.86
C ASN A 203 -2.74 9.43 5.09
N PRO A 204 -2.44 10.70 5.35
CA PRO A 204 -3.46 11.71 5.56
C PRO A 204 -3.81 12.50 4.29
N MET A 205 -3.23 12.20 3.12
CA MET A 205 -3.41 12.98 1.90
C MET A 205 -4.73 12.65 1.17
N TYR A 206 -5.25 11.43 1.33
CA TYR A 206 -6.48 10.98 0.68
C TYR A 206 -7.12 9.81 1.43
N TYR A 207 -8.37 9.52 1.07
CA TYR A 207 -9.12 8.38 1.58
C TYR A 207 -9.62 7.50 0.43
N VAL A 208 -9.51 6.18 0.58
CA VAL A 208 -10.03 5.20 -0.37
C VAL A 208 -10.94 4.20 0.35
N ALA A 209 -12.20 4.11 -0.10
CA ALA A 209 -13.22 3.20 0.43
C ALA A 209 -13.26 1.82 -0.26
#